data_AF-A0AAD9MTJ2-F1
#
_entry.id   AF-A0AAD9MTJ2-F1
#
_cell.length_a   1.000
_cell.length_b   1.000
_cell.length_c   1.000
_cell.angle_alpha   90.00
_cell.angle_beta   90.00
_cell.angle_gamma   90.00
#
_symmetry.space_group_name_H-M   'P 1'
#
loop_
_entity.id
_entity.type
_entity.pdbx_description
1 polymer ?
#
loop_
_entity_poly.entity_id
_entity_poly.type
_entity_poly.pdbx_seq_one_letter_code
_entity_poly.pdbx_strand_id
1 'polypeptide(L)'
;MLRGSKGHTILVLGAGVVGLSTAINSYITWPDADVTVMADTFYSGTTSYGAGGIFRPTFDKLPGVPESMLRHGFFVTTLMTEGYKYMSYLMKRFEDMGGSYVKRKIYSVEEVKAPWIKQSLLFGDEQLTFIYPGQEYCVIGCTRQKGDYNLTVDQSETEKMWKEACSLMPSLSVSMETPEI
;
A
#
# COMPACT_ATOMS: atom_id res chain seq x y z
N MET A 1 8.19 34.58 -17.56
CA MET A 1 8.90 33.34 -17.19
C MET A 1 7.91 32.47 -16.41
N LEU A 2 7.27 31.51 -17.08
CA LEU A 2 6.19 30.70 -16.52
C LEU A 2 6.79 29.60 -15.63
N ARG A 3 6.50 29.62 -14.32
CA ARG A 3 6.75 28.47 -13.42
C ARG A 3 5.78 27.36 -13.82
N GLY A 4 6.27 26.35 -14.53
CA GLY A 4 5.44 25.32 -15.15
C GLY A 4 5.90 23.90 -14.82
N SER A 5 5.50 23.40 -13.65
CA SER A 5 4.99 22.05 -13.38
C SER A 5 4.69 21.94 -11.88
N LYS A 6 3.51 21.42 -11.53
CA LYS A 6 3.14 21.15 -10.13
C LYS A 6 4.01 19.99 -9.63
N GLY A 7 4.65 20.11 -8.46
CA GLY A 7 5.41 19.03 -7.84
C GLY A 7 4.56 17.76 -7.73
N HIS A 8 5.17 16.59 -7.89
CA HIS A 8 4.45 15.32 -7.80
C HIS A 8 3.97 15.10 -6.36
N THR A 9 2.66 14.98 -6.16
CA THR A 9 2.11 14.53 -4.88
C THR A 9 2.13 13.01 -4.83
N ILE A 10 2.88 12.45 -3.88
CA ILE A 10 3.08 11.01 -3.74
C ILE A 10 2.55 10.57 -2.37
N LEU A 11 1.59 9.67 -2.36
CA LEU A 11 1.11 9.02 -1.16
C LEU A 11 1.69 7.61 -1.08
N VAL A 12 2.47 7.34 -0.03
CA VAL A 12 3.04 6.02 0.24
C VAL A 12 2.22 5.33 1.33
N LEU A 13 1.69 4.14 1.02
CA LEU A 13 0.89 3.37 1.96
C LEU A 13 1.78 2.43 2.79
N GLY A 14 1.78 2.62 4.10
CA GLY A 14 2.53 1.83 5.06
C GLY A 14 3.81 2.51 5.55
N ALA A 15 4.04 2.41 6.87
CA ALA A 15 5.17 3.03 7.56
C ALA A 15 6.18 2.00 8.10
N GLY A 16 6.26 0.82 7.47
CA GLY A 16 7.33 -0.15 7.70
C GLY A 16 8.60 0.20 6.93
N VAL A 17 9.62 -0.65 7.03
CA VAL A 17 10.93 -0.43 6.41
C VAL A 17 10.83 -0.18 4.90
N VAL A 18 9.94 -0.91 4.22
CA VAL A 18 9.71 -0.75 2.78
C VAL A 18 9.08 0.61 2.49
N GLY A 19 7.95 0.93 3.11
CA GLY A 19 7.24 2.20 2.88
C GLY A 19 8.12 3.43 3.15
N LEU A 20 8.88 3.45 4.25
CA LEU A 20 9.80 4.55 4.53
C LEU A 20 10.96 4.64 3.52
N SER A 21 11.56 3.51 3.15
CA SER A 21 12.64 3.50 2.16
C SER A 21 12.16 3.94 0.77
N THR A 22 10.94 3.54 0.37
CA THR A 22 10.30 4.00 -0.86
C THR A 22 10.07 5.50 -0.81
N ALA A 23 9.48 6.01 0.28
CA ALA A 23 9.19 7.44 0.43
C ALA A 23 10.47 8.31 0.35
N ILE A 24 11.56 7.86 0.97
CA ILE A 24 12.87 8.52 0.87
C ILE A 24 13.43 8.46 -0.56
N ASN A 25 13.37 7.28 -1.20
CA ASN A 25 13.93 7.12 -2.54
C ASN A 25 13.10 7.82 -3.63
N SER A 26 11.82 8.12 -3.40
CA SER A 26 11.01 8.94 -4.32
C SER A 26 11.65 10.30 -4.60
N TYR A 27 12.33 10.91 -3.62
CA TYR A 27 13.04 12.17 -3.79
C TYR A 27 14.26 12.07 -4.72
N ILE A 28 14.81 10.87 -4.95
CA ILE A 28 15.91 10.68 -5.92
C ILE A 28 15.37 10.89 -7.34
N THR A 29 14.19 10.32 -7.62
CA THR A 29 13.55 10.42 -8.94
C THR A 29 12.82 11.75 -9.13
N TRP A 30 12.17 12.24 -8.07
CA TRP A 30 11.38 13.47 -8.06
C TRP A 30 11.80 14.35 -6.89
N PRO A 31 12.87 15.16 -7.04
CA PRO A 31 13.41 15.99 -5.97
C PRO A 31 12.40 16.99 -5.39
N ASP A 32 11.46 17.48 -6.21
CA ASP A 32 10.44 18.45 -5.83
C ASP A 32 9.09 17.79 -5.44
N ALA A 33 9.08 16.49 -5.16
CA ALA A 33 7.84 15.78 -4.79
C ALA A 33 7.36 16.17 -3.38
N ASP A 34 6.05 16.27 -3.23
CA ASP A 34 5.37 16.33 -1.94
C ASP A 34 4.99 14.90 -1.53
N VAL A 35 5.77 14.31 -0.62
CA VAL A 35 5.64 12.90 -0.23
C VAL A 35 4.98 12.79 1.15
N THR A 36 3.89 12.03 1.21
CA THR A 36 3.17 11.71 2.45
C THR A 36 3.18 10.21 2.67
N VAL A 37 3.59 9.75 3.85
CA VAL A 37 3.43 8.34 4.28
C VAL A 37 2.15 8.21 5.10
N MET A 38 1.23 7.36 4.63
CA MET A 38 -0.03 7.07 5.30
C MET A 38 -0.07 5.63 5.82
N ALA A 39 -0.34 5.45 7.12
CA ALA A 39 -0.40 4.12 7.72
C ALA A 39 -1.31 4.05 8.94
N ASP A 40 -1.87 2.86 9.22
CA ASP A 40 -2.66 2.60 10.44
C ASP A 40 -1.78 2.64 11.70
N THR A 41 -0.52 2.21 11.56
CA THR A 41 0.44 2.13 12.65
C THR A 41 1.85 2.48 12.18
N PHE A 42 2.68 2.91 13.13
CA PHE A 42 4.04 3.41 12.91
C PHE A 42 5.01 2.77 13.89
N TYR A 43 6.30 2.85 13.58
CA TYR A 43 7.41 2.46 14.45
C TYR A 43 7.17 1.09 15.12
N SER A 44 7.00 1.05 16.45
CA SER A 44 6.83 -0.16 17.25
C SER A 44 5.61 -1.01 16.90
N GLY A 45 4.62 -0.44 16.21
CA GLY A 45 3.47 -1.19 15.74
C GLY A 45 3.66 -1.84 14.37
N THR A 46 4.82 -1.68 13.74
CA THR A 46 5.14 -2.31 12.44
C THR A 46 5.88 -3.63 12.62
N THR A 47 5.68 -4.57 11.70
CA THR A 47 6.45 -5.83 11.67
C THR A 47 7.96 -5.57 11.56
N SER A 48 8.35 -4.47 10.90
CA SER A 48 9.75 -4.08 10.73
C SER A 48 10.47 -3.75 12.04
N TYR A 49 9.76 -3.27 13.07
CA TYR A 49 10.36 -2.95 14.37
C TYR A 49 10.87 -4.19 15.11
N GLY A 50 10.09 -5.27 15.07
CA GLY A 50 10.42 -6.55 15.71
C GLY A 50 11.25 -7.50 14.83
N ALA A 51 11.64 -7.09 13.62
CA ALA A 51 12.34 -7.96 12.69
C ALA A 51 13.77 -8.28 13.17
N GLY A 52 14.19 -9.54 13.01
CA GLY A 52 15.53 -10.01 13.40
C GLY A 52 16.69 -9.39 12.60
N GLY A 53 16.40 -8.73 11.47
CA GLY A 53 17.33 -7.77 10.87
C GLY A 53 18.51 -8.34 10.09
N ILE A 54 18.72 -9.65 10.08
CA ILE A 54 19.80 -10.29 9.33
C ILE A 54 19.59 -10.15 7.82
N PHE A 55 20.62 -9.68 7.11
CA PHE A 55 20.65 -9.75 5.66
C PHE A 55 20.97 -11.18 5.24
N ARG A 56 19.93 -11.99 5.11
CA ARG A 56 20.05 -13.37 4.63
C ARG A 56 19.00 -13.59 3.56
N PRO A 57 19.33 -13.38 2.27
CA PRO A 57 18.46 -13.75 1.19
C PRO A 57 18.05 -15.22 1.31
N THR A 58 16.80 -15.55 0.98
CA THR A 58 16.36 -16.94 0.95
C THR A 58 17.14 -17.67 -0.14
N PHE A 59 17.67 -18.85 0.17
CA PHE A 59 18.64 -19.54 -0.66
C PHE A 59 18.10 -19.93 -2.05
N ASP A 60 16.80 -20.19 -2.16
CA ASP A 60 16.09 -20.44 -3.41
C ASP A 60 15.95 -19.19 -4.29
N LYS A 61 16.25 -18.00 -3.75
CA LYS A 61 16.19 -16.70 -4.44
C LYS A 61 17.57 -16.14 -4.80
N LEU A 62 18.65 -16.90 -4.56
CA LEU A 62 20.03 -16.49 -4.88
C LEU A 62 20.47 -17.07 -6.23
N PRO A 63 20.55 -16.26 -7.31
CA PRO A 63 21.02 -16.74 -8.60
C PRO A 63 22.50 -17.16 -8.51
N GLY A 64 22.82 -18.33 -9.09
CA GLY A 64 24.21 -18.79 -9.22
C GLY A 64 24.78 -19.59 -8.03
N VAL A 65 23.97 -19.95 -7.03
CA VAL A 65 24.39 -20.82 -5.91
C VAL A 65 23.90 -22.26 -6.15
N PRO A 66 24.79 -23.24 -6.42
CA PRO A 66 24.43 -24.65 -6.53
C PRO A 66 23.68 -25.17 -5.29
N GLU A 67 22.58 -25.89 -5.50
CA GLU A 67 21.77 -26.48 -4.43
C GLU A 67 22.58 -27.44 -3.53
N SER A 68 23.63 -28.06 -4.08
CA SER A 68 24.55 -28.92 -3.32
C SER A 68 25.26 -28.20 -2.17
N MET A 69 25.46 -26.88 -2.28
CA MET A 69 26.01 -26.05 -1.20
C MET A 69 25.00 -25.81 -0.06
N LEU A 70 23.71 -26.08 -0.26
CA LEU A 70 22.66 -25.90 0.75
C LEU A 70 22.52 -27.12 1.68
N ARG A 71 23.09 -28.26 1.30
CA ARG A 71 22.95 -29.54 2.02
C ARG A 71 23.87 -29.68 3.23
N HIS A 72 24.88 -28.82 3.33
CA HIS A 72 25.86 -28.83 4.41
C HIS A 72 25.87 -27.42 5.03
N GLY A 73 25.91 -27.33 6.36
CA GLY A 73 25.93 -26.03 7.04
C GLY A 73 27.02 -25.11 6.49
N PHE A 74 26.73 -23.81 6.40
CA PHE A 74 27.63 -22.82 5.81
C PHE A 74 27.96 -21.74 6.86
N PHE A 75 29.18 -21.21 6.79
CA PHE A 75 29.61 -20.04 7.54
C PHE A 75 29.63 -18.84 6.60
N VAL A 76 29.00 -17.73 7.00
CA VAL A 76 28.93 -16.51 6.19
C VAL A 76 29.08 -15.28 7.08
N THR A 77 29.82 -14.29 6.60
CA THR A 77 29.81 -12.93 7.17
C THR A 77 28.76 -12.13 6.43
N THR A 78 27.79 -11.58 7.16
CA THR A 78 26.69 -10.79 6.58
C THR A 78 26.39 -9.54 7.42
N LEU A 79 25.50 -8.69 6.91
CA LEU A 79 25.01 -7.49 7.59
C LEU A 79 23.83 -7.80 8.50
N MET A 80 23.73 -7.02 9.58
CA MET A 80 22.58 -7.04 10.48
C MET A 80 22.09 -5.62 10.68
N THR A 81 20.79 -5.43 10.52
CA THR A 81 20.08 -4.16 10.73
C THR A 81 19.03 -4.34 11.80
N GLU A 82 19.27 -3.79 12.99
CA GLU A 82 18.29 -3.80 14.06
C GLU A 82 17.05 -2.99 13.66
N GLY A 83 15.90 -3.66 13.54
CA GLY A 83 14.66 -3.06 13.04
C GLY A 83 14.29 -1.76 13.75
N TYR A 84 14.25 -1.74 15.09
CA TYR A 84 13.93 -0.54 15.86
C TYR A 84 14.88 0.64 15.59
N LYS A 85 16.20 0.41 15.49
CA LYS A 85 17.18 1.48 15.20
C LYS A 85 17.05 1.98 13.77
N TYR A 86 16.92 1.06 12.82
CA TYR A 86 16.83 1.40 11.40
C TYR A 86 15.53 2.14 11.08
N MET A 87 14.41 1.73 11.68
CA MET A 87 13.14 2.43 11.56
C MET A 87 13.22 3.86 12.12
N SER A 88 13.82 4.05 13.30
CA SER A 88 14.02 5.39 13.86
C SER A 88 14.87 6.28 12.94
N TYR A 89 15.94 5.73 12.37
CA TYR A 89 16.77 6.42 11.39
C TYR A 89 16.00 6.83 10.13
N LEU A 90 15.24 5.90 9.53
CA LEU A 90 14.48 6.18 8.30
C LEU A 90 13.37 7.20 8.55
N MET A 91 12.68 7.12 9.68
CA MET A 91 11.62 8.09 10.00
C MET A 91 12.19 9.50 10.13
N LYS A 92 13.25 9.66 10.92
CA LYS A 92 13.93 10.95 11.05
C LYS A 92 14.44 11.48 9.71
N ARG A 93 15.07 10.62 8.90
CA ARG A 93 15.59 11.01 7.59
C ARG A 93 14.46 11.49 6.66
N PHE A 94 13.30 10.84 6.69
CA PHE A 94 12.16 11.25 5.88
C PHE A 94 11.60 12.62 6.33
N GLU A 95 11.51 12.87 7.64
CA GLU A 95 11.13 14.18 8.20
C GLU A 95 12.13 15.27 7.81
N ASP A 96 13.44 15.00 7.94
CA ASP A 96 14.52 15.92 7.58
C ASP A 96 14.49 16.29 6.08
N MET A 97 13.88 15.44 5.23
CA MET A 97 13.68 15.67 3.79
C MET A 97 12.37 16.40 3.46
N GLY A 98 11.58 16.79 4.47
CA GLY A 98 10.32 17.50 4.29
C GLY A 98 9.10 16.60 4.05
N GLY A 99 9.26 15.29 4.22
CA GLY A 99 8.17 14.32 4.14
C GLY A 99 7.18 14.45 5.31
N SER A 100 5.92 14.09 5.07
CA SER A 100 4.87 14.17 6.09
C SER A 100 4.20 12.82 6.38
N TYR A 101 3.57 12.71 7.55
CA TYR A 101 2.91 11.48 7.99
C TYR A 101 1.41 11.68 8.19
N VAL A 102 0.63 10.67 7.80
CA VAL A 102 -0.81 10.61 8.10
C VAL A 102 -1.14 9.27 8.75
N LYS A 103 -1.65 9.30 9.97
CA LYS A 103 -2.17 8.09 10.61
C LYS A 103 -3.57 7.79 10.12
N ARG A 104 -3.72 6.77 9.28
CA ARG A 104 -5.00 6.34 8.72
C ARG A 104 -4.97 4.88 8.29
N LYS A 105 -6.06 4.16 8.60
CA LYS A 105 -6.33 2.83 8.08
C LYS A 105 -7.03 2.91 6.71
N ILE A 106 -6.57 2.09 5.77
CA ILE A 106 -7.06 2.06 4.39
C ILE A 106 -7.74 0.71 4.17
N TYR A 107 -8.94 0.75 3.59
CA TYR A 107 -9.80 -0.43 3.45
C TYR A 107 -9.91 -0.89 1.99
N SER A 108 -9.87 0.02 1.00
CA SER A 108 -9.73 -0.35 -0.42
C SER A 108 -8.96 0.71 -1.20
N VAL A 109 -8.46 0.34 -2.38
CA VAL A 109 -7.62 1.17 -3.27
C VAL A 109 -8.28 1.36 -4.65
N GLU A 110 -9.48 0.82 -4.89
CA GLU A 110 -10.10 0.80 -6.22
C GLU A 110 -10.84 2.10 -6.54
N GLU A 111 -10.65 2.64 -7.74
CA GLU A 111 -11.29 3.87 -8.22
C GLU A 111 -12.13 3.59 -9.48
N VAL A 112 -13.44 3.87 -9.45
CA VAL A 112 -14.45 3.60 -10.50
C VAL A 112 -14.92 4.90 -11.15
N LYS A 113 -14.84 5.04 -12.47
CA LYS A 113 -15.22 6.29 -13.15
C LYS A 113 -16.73 6.53 -13.13
N ALA A 114 -17.22 7.23 -12.10
CA ALA A 114 -18.64 7.53 -11.91
C ALA A 114 -18.85 8.98 -11.41
N PRO A 115 -18.48 10.01 -12.20
CA PRO A 115 -18.54 11.41 -11.78
C PRO A 115 -19.96 11.92 -11.49
N TRP A 116 -21.00 11.19 -11.90
CA TRP A 116 -22.40 11.51 -11.61
C TRP A 116 -22.85 11.10 -10.21
N ILE A 117 -22.10 10.23 -9.51
CA ILE A 117 -22.40 9.88 -8.11
C ILE A 117 -21.79 10.93 -7.20
N LYS A 118 -22.64 11.61 -6.43
CA LYS A 118 -22.25 12.73 -5.55
C LYS A 118 -22.45 12.45 -4.06
N GLN A 119 -23.03 11.30 -3.73
CA GLN A 119 -23.39 10.93 -2.37
C GLN A 119 -22.61 9.69 -1.95
N SER A 120 -22.02 9.73 -0.76
CA SER A 120 -21.37 8.58 -0.14
C SER A 120 -22.41 7.64 0.45
N LEU A 121 -22.24 6.33 0.24
CA LEU A 121 -23.14 5.31 0.77
C LEU A 121 -22.34 4.22 1.46
N LEU A 122 -22.86 3.73 2.60
CA LEU A 122 -22.39 2.53 3.29
C LEU A 122 -23.58 1.62 3.52
N PHE A 123 -23.42 0.34 3.24
CA PHE A 123 -24.52 -0.63 3.26
C PHE A 123 -24.00 -2.06 3.40
N GLY A 124 -24.90 -2.98 3.71
CA GLY A 124 -24.59 -4.39 4.02
C GLY A 124 -24.55 -4.64 5.53
N ASP A 125 -25.20 -5.72 5.97
CA ASP A 125 -25.35 -6.04 7.40
C ASP A 125 -24.15 -6.81 7.98
N GLU A 126 -23.59 -7.79 7.25
CA GLU A 126 -22.50 -8.66 7.75
C GLU A 126 -21.13 -8.38 7.11
N GLN A 127 -21.07 -8.06 5.82
CA GLN A 127 -19.91 -7.48 5.15
C GLN A 127 -20.27 -6.04 4.74
N LEU A 128 -19.42 -5.08 5.11
CA LEU A 128 -19.69 -3.67 4.91
C LEU A 128 -19.15 -3.22 3.54
N THR A 129 -20.07 -2.93 2.63
CA THR A 129 -19.76 -2.34 1.32
C THR A 129 -19.97 -0.83 1.37
N PHE A 130 -19.08 -0.07 0.73
CA PHE A 130 -19.13 1.38 0.62
C PHE A 130 -18.94 1.85 -0.81
N ILE A 131 -19.52 3.01 -1.12
CA ILE A 131 -19.36 3.78 -2.35
C ILE A 131 -18.93 5.19 -1.94
N TYR A 132 -17.71 5.60 -2.30
CA TYR A 132 -17.15 6.91 -1.98
C TYR A 132 -16.82 7.72 -3.22
N PRO A 133 -17.60 8.75 -3.57
CA PRO A 133 -17.34 9.55 -4.74
C PRO A 133 -16.13 10.47 -4.55
N GLY A 134 -15.21 10.43 -5.51
CA GLY A 134 -14.12 11.39 -5.72
C GLY A 134 -14.44 12.38 -6.85
N GLN A 135 -13.47 13.20 -7.22
CA GLN A 135 -13.67 14.29 -8.21
C GLN A 135 -13.99 13.76 -9.61
N GLU A 136 -13.39 12.64 -10.01
CA GLU A 136 -13.56 12.01 -11.32
C GLU A 136 -13.91 10.50 -11.23
N TYR A 137 -13.53 9.87 -10.12
CA TYR A 137 -13.72 8.44 -9.85
C TYR A 137 -14.29 8.23 -8.46
N CYS A 138 -14.86 7.07 -8.19
CA CYS A 138 -15.58 6.68 -7.00
C CYS A 138 -14.99 5.37 -6.47
N VAL A 139 -14.64 5.31 -5.19
CA VAL A 139 -14.06 4.12 -4.59
C VAL A 139 -15.16 3.16 -4.14
N ILE A 140 -15.02 1.88 -4.47
CA ILE A 140 -15.89 0.81 -3.97
C ILE A 140 -15.02 -0.19 -3.18
N GLY A 141 -15.57 -0.69 -2.08
CA GLY A 141 -14.89 -1.63 -1.17
C GLY A 141 -15.86 -2.01 -0.05
N CYS A 142 -15.54 -2.83 0.94
CA CYS A 142 -14.30 -3.57 1.19
C CYS A 142 -14.65 -4.96 1.74
N THR A 143 -13.76 -5.93 1.52
CA THR A 143 -13.86 -7.27 2.10
C THR A 143 -13.30 -7.31 3.52
N ARG A 144 -13.95 -8.06 4.43
CA ARG A 144 -13.47 -8.24 5.80
C ARG A 144 -13.38 -9.72 6.18
N GLN A 145 -12.21 -10.32 5.97
CA GLN A 145 -11.98 -11.76 6.11
C GLN A 145 -10.99 -12.03 7.24
N LYS A 146 -11.50 -12.39 8.43
CA LYS A 146 -10.68 -12.62 9.63
C LYS A 146 -10.06 -14.02 9.59
N GLY A 147 -8.74 -14.12 9.75
CA GLY A 147 -8.02 -15.39 9.73
C GLY A 147 -7.76 -15.92 8.32
N ASP A 148 -8.31 -15.23 7.33
CA ASP A 148 -7.88 -15.32 5.95
C ASP A 148 -6.73 -14.33 5.76
N TYR A 149 -5.56 -14.89 5.46
CA TYR A 149 -4.35 -14.14 5.16
C TYR A 149 -4.04 -14.20 3.66
N ASN A 150 -5.01 -14.67 2.86
CA ASN A 150 -4.92 -14.69 1.43
C ASN A 150 -4.91 -13.27 0.90
N LEU A 151 -3.88 -12.97 0.11
CA LEU A 151 -3.60 -11.63 -0.41
C LEU A 151 -4.03 -11.49 -1.86
N THR A 152 -4.51 -12.57 -2.49
CA THR A 152 -5.07 -12.49 -3.84
C THR A 152 -6.44 -11.85 -3.78
N VAL A 153 -6.70 -10.92 -4.69
CA VAL A 153 -8.05 -10.40 -4.91
C VAL A 153 -8.97 -11.57 -5.24
N ASP A 154 -9.94 -11.82 -4.36
CA ASP A 154 -10.99 -12.78 -4.64
C ASP A 154 -11.98 -12.13 -5.62
N GLN A 155 -11.94 -12.59 -6.87
CA GLN A 155 -12.85 -12.14 -7.92
C GLN A 155 -14.32 -12.33 -7.54
N SER A 156 -14.65 -13.40 -6.81
CA SER A 156 -16.02 -13.66 -6.39
C SER A 156 -16.51 -12.65 -5.34
N GLU A 157 -15.64 -12.22 -4.44
CA GLU A 157 -15.93 -11.16 -3.46
C GLU A 157 -16.00 -9.79 -4.15
N THR A 158 -15.11 -9.54 -5.11
CA THR A 158 -15.10 -8.31 -5.93
C THR A 158 -16.41 -8.18 -6.71
N GLU A 159 -16.83 -9.25 -7.39
CA GLU A 159 -18.11 -9.31 -8.12
C GLU A 159 -19.32 -9.17 -7.19
N LYS A 160 -19.24 -9.73 -5.98
CA LYS A 160 -20.32 -9.65 -4.99
C LYS A 160 -20.48 -8.21 -4.47
N MET A 161 -19.38 -7.54 -4.10
CA MET A 161 -19.39 -6.12 -3.72
C MET A 161 -19.91 -5.25 -4.86
N TRP A 162 -19.46 -5.52 -6.09
CA TRP A 162 -19.92 -4.79 -7.28
C TRP A 162 -21.42 -4.95 -7.54
N LYS A 163 -21.95 -6.18 -7.44
CA LYS A 163 -23.39 -6.45 -7.59
C LYS A 163 -24.23 -5.77 -6.52
N GLU A 164 -23.76 -5.78 -5.27
CA GLU A 164 -24.44 -5.12 -4.17
C GLU A 164 -24.47 -3.60 -4.34
N ALA A 165 -23.33 -3.01 -4.76
CA ALA A 165 -23.25 -1.60 -5.10
C ALA A 165 -24.17 -1.21 -6.26
N CYS A 166 -24.24 -2.02 -7.32
CA CYS A 166 -25.14 -1.80 -8.44
C CYS A 166 -26.63 -1.99 -8.08
N SER A 167 -26.95 -2.86 -7.13
CA SER A 167 -28.33 -3.05 -6.67
C SER A 167 -28.87 -1.82 -5.95
N LEU A 168 -28.02 -1.13 -5.18
CA LEU A 168 -28.37 0.10 -4.45
C LEU A 168 -28.28 1.35 -5.31
N MET A 169 -27.29 1.39 -6.20
CA MET A 169 -27.08 2.48 -7.16
C MET A 169 -27.01 1.91 -8.58
N PRO A 170 -28.16 1.66 -9.23
CA PRO A 170 -28.22 1.05 -10.57
C PRO A 170 -27.42 1.81 -11.63
N SER A 171 -27.27 3.12 -11.46
CA SER A 171 -26.45 3.98 -12.31
C SER A 171 -24.94 3.69 -12.28
N LEU A 172 -24.45 2.80 -11.41
CA LEU A 172 -23.08 2.28 -11.45
C LEU A 172 -22.88 1.24 -12.56
N SER A 173 -23.92 0.50 -12.93
CA SER A 173 -23.78 -0.60 -13.91
C SER A 173 -23.32 -0.14 -15.29
N VAL A 174 -23.55 1.14 -15.63
CA VAL A 174 -23.14 1.76 -16.89
C VAL A 174 -21.70 2.27 -16.89
N SER A 175 -20.99 2.23 -15.76
CA SER A 175 -19.58 2.67 -15.68
C SER A 175 -18.57 1.60 -16.08
N MET A 176 -19.00 0.45 -16.61
CA MET A 176 -18.10 -0.57 -17.18
C MET A 176 -17.59 -0.15 -18.57
N GLU A 177 -16.90 0.97 -18.65
CA GLU A 177 -15.69 1.03 -19.45
C GLU A 177 -14.56 0.80 -18.45
N THR A 178 -14.06 -0.44 -18.35
CA THR A 178 -12.80 -0.70 -17.64
C THR A 178 -11.79 0.32 -18.12
N PRO A 179 -11.26 1.20 -17.25
CA PRO A 179 -10.12 2.02 -17.63
C PRO A 179 -9.04 1.05 -18.08
N GLU A 180 -8.58 1.21 -19.32
CA GLU A 180 -7.28 0.68 -19.72
C GLU A 180 -6.25 1.22 -18.73
N ILE A 181 -5.67 0.33 -17.93
CA ILE A 181 -4.42 0.53 -17.20
C ILE A 181 -3.57 -0.71 -17.43
#